data_AF-A0A098DZJ1-F1
#
_entry.id   AF-A0A098DZJ1-F1
#
_cell.length_a   1.000
_cell.length_b   1.000
_cell.length_c   1.000
_cell.angle_alpha   90.00
_cell.angle_beta   90.00
_cell.angle_gamma   90.00
#
_symmetry.space_group_name_H-M   'P 1'
#
loop_
_entity.id
_entity.type
_entity.pdbx_description
1 polymer ?
#
loop_
_entity_poly.entity_id
_entity_poly.type
_entity_poly.pdbx_seq_one_letter_code
_entity_poly.pdbx_strand_id
1 'polypeptide(L)'
;MTKADSWGRLWYGLIPTMLLGGALSYLNVSHTGAQVFGWLSSLVALLAMFGWGMIYFCHIRMRHAWKVQGRSPADLPWQSFARPWASYWGFGWCIFMICVQFYLALWPIGGSPSVVGFFSSYSSVVAIIVIFLGAKIYYRGPWLLDASKIDLDSDRRWYSTEEEQVQEKKSTIRKIWARM
;
A
#
# COMPACT_ATOMS: atom_id res chain seq x y z
N MET A 1 -17.53 0.55 -12.44
CA MET A 1 -17.44 1.97 -12.04
C MET A 1 -16.36 2.65 -12.89
N THR A 2 -16.63 2.80 -14.19
CA THR A 2 -15.57 2.90 -15.22
C THR A 2 -16.01 3.74 -16.42
N LYS A 3 -16.89 4.73 -16.21
CA LYS A 3 -17.18 5.72 -17.26
C LYS A 3 -16.40 6.99 -16.97
N ALA A 4 -15.25 7.12 -17.62
CA ALA A 4 -14.64 8.41 -17.84
C ALA A 4 -15.50 9.19 -18.85
N ASP A 5 -15.53 10.52 -18.74
CA ASP A 5 -16.14 11.34 -19.78
C ASP A 5 -15.34 11.26 -21.09
N SER A 6 -15.85 11.87 -22.17
CA SER A 6 -15.17 11.88 -23.47
C SER A 6 -13.81 12.58 -23.47
N TRP A 7 -13.45 13.27 -22.38
CA TRP A 7 -12.18 13.96 -22.16
C TRP A 7 -11.26 13.18 -21.19
N GLY A 8 -11.67 11.98 -20.77
CA GLY A 8 -10.90 11.11 -19.87
C GLY A 8 -11.03 11.43 -18.38
N ARG A 9 -11.93 12.34 -17.98
CA ARG A 9 -12.13 12.74 -16.58
C ARG A 9 -13.07 11.77 -15.87
N LEU A 10 -12.62 11.25 -14.73
CA LEU A 10 -13.45 10.40 -13.87
C LEU A 10 -14.23 11.26 -12.86
N TRP A 11 -15.33 11.85 -13.30
CA TRP A 11 -16.21 12.67 -12.45
C TRP A 11 -16.67 11.98 -11.17
N TYR A 12 -16.95 10.67 -11.26
CA TYR A 12 -17.33 9.86 -10.11
C TYR A 12 -16.24 9.75 -9.03
N GLY A 13 -14.96 9.95 -9.37
CA GLY A 13 -13.87 10.05 -8.38
C GLY A 13 -13.59 11.50 -7.98
N LEU A 14 -13.68 12.43 -8.93
CA LEU A 14 -13.38 13.84 -8.70
C LEU A 14 -14.36 14.51 -7.73
N ILE A 15 -15.66 14.31 -7.93
CA ILE A 15 -16.70 14.98 -7.13
C ILE A 15 -16.60 14.58 -5.65
N PRO A 16 -16.53 13.28 -5.27
CA PRO A 16 -16.35 12.90 -3.87
C PRO A 16 -15.05 13.45 -3.28
N THR A 17 -13.95 13.45 -4.04
CA THR A 17 -12.65 13.95 -3.56
C THR A 17 -12.69 15.46 -3.31
N MET A 18 -13.33 16.24 -4.20
CA MET A 18 -13.52 17.67 -4.00
C MET A 18 -14.44 17.97 -2.82
N LEU A 19 -15.54 17.24 -2.67
CA LEU A 19 -16.47 17.43 -1.55
C LEU A 19 -15.81 17.09 -0.21
N LEU A 20 -15.11 15.96 -0.13
CA LEU A 20 -14.38 15.57 1.08
C LEU A 20 -13.23 16.54 1.38
N GLY A 21 -12.40 16.87 0.40
CA GLY A 21 -11.30 17.81 0.56
C GLY A 21 -11.78 19.22 0.96
N GLY A 22 -12.88 19.67 0.37
CA GLY A 22 -13.53 20.94 0.72
C GLY A 22 -14.14 20.92 2.13
N ALA A 23 -14.77 19.83 2.55
CA ALA A 23 -15.26 19.70 3.92
C ALA A 23 -14.12 19.69 4.95
N LEU A 24 -13.02 18.98 4.64
CA LEU A 24 -11.84 18.93 5.50
C LEU A 24 -11.15 20.31 5.62
N SER A 25 -11.19 21.15 4.58
CA SER A 25 -10.58 22.50 4.65
C SER A 25 -11.29 23.41 5.65
N TYR A 26 -12.58 23.17 5.92
CA TYR A 26 -13.37 23.93 6.90
C TYR A 26 -12.87 23.74 8.35
N LEU A 27 -12.08 22.69 8.62
CA LEU A 27 -11.44 22.50 9.94
C LEU A 27 -10.52 23.67 10.32
N ASN A 28 -9.98 24.40 9.34
CA ASN A 28 -9.17 25.60 9.57
C ASN A 28 -9.97 26.81 10.09
N VAL A 29 -11.30 26.77 10.08
CA VAL A 29 -12.14 27.85 10.61
C VAL A 29 -12.13 27.85 12.15
N SER A 30 -12.05 26.66 12.76
CA SER A 30 -12.08 26.48 14.21
C SER A 30 -10.71 26.16 14.83
N HIS A 31 -9.70 25.87 14.02
CA HIS A 31 -8.35 25.49 14.45
C HIS A 31 -7.26 26.19 13.64
N THR A 32 -6.03 26.21 14.15
CA THR A 32 -4.90 26.79 13.40
C THR A 32 -4.50 25.87 12.24
N GLY A 33 -4.06 26.47 11.12
CA GLY A 33 -3.63 25.71 9.94
C GLY A 33 -2.50 24.71 10.22
N ALA A 34 -1.56 25.07 11.11
CA ALA A 34 -0.47 24.18 11.53
C ALA A 34 -0.99 22.94 12.28
N GLN A 35 -2.01 23.12 13.13
CA GLN A 35 -2.62 22.03 13.89
C GLN A 35 -3.36 21.06 12.98
N VAL A 36 -4.21 21.58 12.07
CA VAL A 36 -4.95 20.76 11.11
C VAL A 36 -4.02 20.03 10.15
N PHE A 37 -2.98 20.72 9.67
CA PHE A 37 -1.94 20.09 8.85
C PHE A 37 -1.24 18.94 9.61
N GLY A 38 -0.90 19.13 10.88
CA GLY A 38 -0.30 18.08 11.70
C GLY A 38 -1.19 16.84 11.83
N TRP A 39 -2.49 17.02 12.02
CA TRP A 39 -3.47 15.93 12.06
C TRP A 39 -3.54 15.18 10.73
N LEU A 40 -3.72 15.89 9.61
CA LEU A 40 -3.84 15.29 8.28
C LEU A 40 -2.53 14.64 7.82
N SER A 41 -1.39 15.23 8.16
CA SER A 41 -0.07 14.66 7.85
C SER A 41 0.15 13.33 8.57
N SER A 42 -0.17 13.28 9.87
CA SER A 42 -0.10 12.04 10.66
C SER A 42 -1.05 10.96 10.13
N LEU A 43 -2.24 11.39 9.67
CA LEU A 43 -3.23 10.50 9.06
C LEU A 43 -2.72 9.86 7.75
N VAL A 44 -2.20 10.68 6.83
CA VAL A 44 -1.71 10.21 5.52
C VAL A 44 -0.46 9.34 5.67
N ALA A 45 0.47 9.71 6.56
CA ALA A 45 1.70 8.95 6.78
C ALA A 45 1.40 7.50 7.22
N LEU A 46 0.46 7.32 8.16
CA LEU A 46 0.10 5.99 8.65
C LEU A 46 -0.68 5.17 7.61
N LEU A 47 -1.60 5.81 6.87
CA LEU A 47 -2.33 5.16 5.78
C LEU A 47 -1.38 4.66 4.70
N ALA A 48 -0.38 5.47 4.33
CA ALA A 48 0.65 5.07 3.38
C ALA A 48 1.44 3.86 3.91
N MET A 49 1.88 3.89 5.18
CA MET A 49 2.62 2.78 5.79
C MET A 49 1.81 1.48 5.81
N PHE A 50 0.52 1.55 6.14
CA PHE A 50 -0.39 0.41 6.07
C PHE A 50 -0.54 -0.10 4.64
N GLY A 51 -0.68 0.80 3.65
CA GLY A 51 -0.74 0.45 2.23
C GLY A 51 0.50 -0.32 1.76
N TRP A 52 1.70 0.16 2.10
CA TRP A 52 2.96 -0.56 1.83
C TRP A 52 3.00 -1.92 2.52
N GLY A 53 2.57 -2.00 3.79
CA GLY A 53 2.45 -3.26 4.53
C GLY A 53 1.55 -4.27 3.81
N MET A 54 0.39 -3.82 3.31
CA MET A 54 -0.54 -4.66 2.53
C MET A 54 0.07 -5.12 1.21
N ILE A 55 0.83 -4.27 0.52
CA ILE A 55 1.54 -4.65 -0.72
C ILE A 55 2.54 -5.77 -0.43
N TYR A 56 3.36 -5.63 0.62
CA TYR A 56 4.31 -6.68 1.00
C TYR A 56 3.60 -7.98 1.42
N PHE A 57 2.50 -7.88 2.18
CA PHE A 57 1.69 -9.03 2.57
C PHE A 57 1.09 -9.77 1.36
N CYS A 58 0.48 -9.04 0.43
CA CYS A 58 -0.04 -9.59 -0.82
C CYS A 58 1.06 -10.27 -1.65
N HIS A 59 2.25 -9.66 -1.71
CA HIS A 59 3.39 -10.26 -2.41
C HIS A 59 3.86 -11.57 -1.74
N ILE A 60 3.96 -11.61 -0.41
CA ILE A 60 4.29 -12.85 0.33
C ILE A 60 3.27 -13.95 0.04
N ARG A 61 1.97 -13.62 0.08
CA ARG A 61 0.90 -14.58 -0.24
C ARG A 61 0.93 -15.05 -1.69
N MET A 62 1.18 -14.16 -2.65
CA MET A 62 1.36 -14.52 -4.06
C MET A 62 2.50 -15.54 -4.23
N ARG A 63 3.64 -15.31 -3.57
CA ARG A 63 4.78 -16.24 -3.62
C ARG A 63 4.50 -17.57 -2.95
N HIS A 64 3.71 -17.57 -1.87
CA HIS A 64 3.27 -18.80 -1.23
C HIS A 64 2.31 -19.59 -2.13
N ALA A 65 1.32 -18.94 -2.74
CA ALA A 65 0.42 -19.55 -3.73
C ALA A 65 1.18 -20.15 -4.91
N TRP A 66 2.17 -19.42 -5.44
CA TRP A 66 3.04 -19.89 -6.54
C TRP A 66 3.73 -21.21 -6.20
N LYS A 67 4.26 -21.33 -4.98
CA LYS A 67 4.94 -22.54 -4.50
C LYS A 67 3.95 -23.70 -4.27
N VAL A 68 2.78 -23.42 -3.70
CA VAL A 68 1.74 -24.44 -3.43
C VAL A 68 1.18 -25.02 -4.73
N GLN A 69 1.07 -24.22 -5.78
CA GLN A 69 0.62 -24.67 -7.11
C GLN A 69 1.73 -25.31 -7.96
N GLY A 70 2.90 -25.61 -7.37
CA GLY A 70 3.98 -26.36 -8.03
C GLY A 70 4.76 -25.59 -9.09
N ARG A 71 4.64 -24.27 -9.15
CA ARG A 71 5.29 -23.45 -10.20
C ARG A 71 6.71 -23.06 -9.81
N SER A 72 7.59 -22.97 -10.80
CA SER A 72 8.98 -22.56 -10.57
C SER A 72 9.08 -21.05 -10.40
N PRO A 73 9.92 -20.53 -9.50
CA PRO A 73 10.25 -19.10 -9.46
C PRO A 73 10.89 -18.57 -10.76
N ALA A 74 11.41 -19.48 -11.59
CA ALA A 74 11.96 -19.23 -12.92
C ALA A 74 10.91 -18.69 -13.90
N ASP A 75 9.66 -19.14 -13.76
CA ASP A 75 8.54 -18.83 -14.66
C ASP A 75 8.00 -17.40 -14.47
N LEU A 76 8.56 -16.63 -13.52
CA LEU A 76 8.23 -15.22 -13.34
C LEU A 76 9.14 -14.36 -14.22
N PRO A 77 8.57 -13.46 -15.05
CA PRO A 77 9.32 -12.63 -15.99
C PRO A 77 10.33 -11.69 -15.29
N TRP A 78 10.03 -11.27 -14.05
CA TRP A 78 10.93 -10.42 -13.27
C TRP A 78 11.35 -11.08 -11.98
N GLN A 79 12.66 -11.22 -11.84
CA GLN A 79 13.29 -11.74 -10.63
C GLN A 79 14.13 -10.67 -9.95
N SER A 80 13.81 -10.36 -8.71
CA SER A 80 14.66 -9.49 -7.89
C SER A 80 15.81 -10.30 -7.27
N PHE A 81 16.96 -9.66 -7.16
CA PHE A 81 18.15 -10.25 -6.54
C PHE A 81 17.90 -10.62 -5.07
N ALA A 82 17.09 -9.83 -4.36
CA ALA A 82 16.77 -10.01 -2.95
C ALA A 82 15.55 -10.92 -2.67
N ARG A 83 15.22 -11.85 -3.60
CA ARG A 83 14.14 -12.83 -3.41
C ARG A 83 14.52 -13.86 -2.33
N PRO A 84 13.62 -14.26 -1.39
CA PRO A 84 12.33 -13.68 -1.00
C PRO A 84 12.44 -12.70 0.18
N TRP A 85 13.63 -12.50 0.73
CA TRP A 85 13.87 -11.81 1.99
C TRP A 85 13.44 -10.34 2.01
N ALA A 86 13.53 -9.64 0.88
CA ALA A 86 13.15 -8.22 0.80
C ALA A 86 11.69 -7.96 1.20
N SER A 87 10.76 -8.86 0.86
CA SER A 87 9.34 -8.67 1.19
C SER A 87 9.06 -8.90 2.67
N TYR A 88 9.70 -9.88 3.29
CA TYR A 88 9.61 -10.12 4.72
C TYR A 88 10.24 -8.98 5.52
N TRP A 89 11.41 -8.50 5.07
CA TRP A 89 12.08 -7.35 5.66
C TRP A 89 11.23 -6.08 5.58
N GLY A 90 10.71 -5.75 4.39
CA GLY A 90 9.84 -4.59 4.18
C GLY A 90 8.56 -4.68 5.01
N PHE A 91 7.92 -5.85 5.07
CA PHE A 91 6.74 -6.06 5.90
C PHE A 91 7.04 -5.88 7.40
N GLY A 92 8.15 -6.44 7.89
CA GLY A 92 8.61 -6.26 9.26
C GLY A 92 8.88 -4.79 9.59
N TRP A 93 9.47 -4.05 8.65
CA TRP A 93 9.75 -2.62 8.82
C TRP A 93 8.48 -1.78 8.88
N CYS A 94 7.46 -2.10 8.05
CA CYS A 94 6.16 -1.46 8.13
C CYS A 94 5.49 -1.68 9.50
N ILE A 95 5.51 -2.90 10.02
CA ILE A 95 4.96 -3.21 11.35
C ILE A 95 5.74 -2.45 12.43
N PHE A 96 7.08 -2.49 12.38
CA PHE A 96 7.93 -1.79 13.32
C PHE A 96 7.62 -0.28 13.35
N MET A 97 7.52 0.35 12.19
CA MET A 97 7.19 1.78 12.09
C MET A 97 5.80 2.11 12.63
N ILE A 98 4.80 1.24 12.43
CA ILE A 98 3.46 1.41 13.02
C ILE A 98 3.53 1.33 14.56
N CYS A 99 4.34 0.42 15.12
CA CYS A 99 4.57 0.31 16.55
C CYS A 99 5.30 1.53 17.13
N VAL A 100 6.33 2.02 16.43
CA VAL A 100 7.04 3.25 16.83
C VAL A 100 6.08 4.44 16.84
N GLN A 101 5.25 4.58 15.80
CA GLN A 101 4.26 5.66 15.74
C GLN A 101 3.21 5.54 16.85
N PHE A 102 2.79 4.32 17.19
CA PHE A 102 1.89 4.07 18.32
C PHE A 102 2.49 4.54 19.64
N TYR A 103 3.77 4.21 19.87
CA TYR A 103 4.49 4.65 21.06
C TYR A 103 4.58 6.17 21.12
N LEU A 104 4.93 6.84 20.02
CA LEU A 104 5.02 8.30 19.96
C LEU A 104 3.66 8.99 20.15
N ALA A 105 2.56 8.34 19.76
CA ALA A 105 1.21 8.85 20.01
C ALA A 105 0.79 8.74 21.49
N LEU A 106 1.28 7.72 22.21
CA LEU A 106 1.02 7.54 23.65
C LEU A 106 1.96 8.40 24.51
N TRP A 107 3.25 8.37 24.21
CA TRP A 107 4.31 9.12 24.89
C TRP A 107 4.95 10.12 23.92
N PRO A 108 4.33 11.30 23.73
CA PRO A 108 4.93 12.35 22.93
C PRO A 108 6.24 12.84 23.58
N ILE A 109 7.27 13.02 22.78
CA ILE A 109 8.58 13.49 23.25
C ILE A 109 8.42 14.92 23.78
N GLY A 110 8.67 15.11 25.08
CA GLY A 110 8.59 16.42 25.74
C GLY A 110 7.19 16.83 26.22
N GLY A 111 6.20 15.93 26.21
CA GLY A 111 4.84 16.19 26.68
C GLY A 111 4.31 15.12 27.65
N SER A 112 3.20 15.42 28.30
CA SER A 112 2.45 14.43 29.08
C SER A 112 1.50 13.63 28.17
N PRO A 113 1.25 12.34 28.47
CA PRO A 113 0.27 11.54 27.75
C PRO A 113 -1.12 12.18 27.86
N SER A 114 -1.77 12.41 26.73
CA SER A 114 -3.13 12.97 26.66
C SER A 114 -3.96 12.15 25.68
N VAL A 115 -5.18 11.80 26.10
CA VAL A 115 -6.15 11.05 25.26
C VAL A 115 -6.44 11.81 23.97
N VAL A 116 -6.58 13.14 24.06
CA VAL A 116 -6.83 13.99 22.89
C VAL A 116 -5.63 13.95 21.94
N GLY A 117 -4.41 14.04 22.47
CA GLY A 117 -3.17 13.94 21.67
C GLY A 117 -3.03 12.59 20.97
N PHE A 118 -3.34 11.50 21.68
CA PHE A 118 -3.31 10.16 21.12
C PHE A 118 -4.28 10.02 19.93
N PHE A 119 -5.55 10.39 20.09
CA PHE A 119 -6.51 10.30 18.99
C PHE A 119 -6.22 11.29 17.86
N SER A 120 -5.68 12.47 18.15
CA SER A 120 -5.22 13.41 17.11
C SER A 120 -4.09 12.84 16.26
N SER A 121 -3.11 12.17 16.86
CA SER A 121 -1.94 11.60 16.16
C SER A 121 -2.17 10.18 15.61
N TYR A 122 -3.15 9.44 16.15
CA TYR A 122 -3.40 8.03 15.84
C TYR A 122 -4.80 7.76 15.25
N SER A 123 -5.54 8.82 14.88
CA SER A 123 -6.85 8.73 14.21
C SER A 123 -6.84 7.86 12.95
N SER A 124 -5.70 7.75 12.28
CA SER A 124 -5.52 6.95 11.07
C SER A 124 -5.84 5.47 11.28
N VAL A 125 -5.63 4.89 12.48
CA VAL A 125 -5.99 3.48 12.73
C VAL A 125 -7.49 3.28 12.71
N VAL A 126 -8.26 4.24 13.26
CA VAL A 126 -9.72 4.21 13.16
C VAL A 126 -10.14 4.29 11.70
N ALA A 127 -9.52 5.18 10.91
CA ALA A 127 -9.79 5.28 9.48
C ALA A 127 -9.46 3.97 8.72
N ILE A 128 -8.33 3.32 9.03
CA ILE A 128 -7.95 2.03 8.44
C ILE A 128 -9.02 0.97 8.75
N ILE A 129 -9.45 0.86 10.01
CA ILE A 129 -10.47 -0.11 10.42
C ILE A 129 -11.79 0.15 9.69
N VAL A 130 -12.24 1.40 9.62
CA VAL A 130 -13.48 1.78 8.93
C VAL A 130 -13.40 1.46 7.43
N ILE A 131 -12.30 1.82 6.76
CA ILE A 131 -12.10 1.53 5.34
C ILE A 131 -12.04 0.02 5.10
N PHE A 132 -11.31 -0.71 5.95
CA PHE A 132 -11.18 -2.16 5.83
C PHE A 132 -12.51 -2.89 6.05
N LEU A 133 -13.27 -2.51 7.10
CA LEU A 133 -14.60 -3.07 7.36
C LEU A 133 -15.60 -2.68 6.27
N GLY A 134 -15.57 -1.43 5.79
CA GLY A 134 -16.39 -0.98 4.67
C GLY A 134 -16.13 -1.79 3.40
N ALA A 135 -14.86 -1.99 3.06
CA ALA A 135 -14.46 -2.87 1.96
C ALA A 135 -14.92 -4.31 2.19
N LYS A 136 -14.77 -4.84 3.42
CA LYS A 136 -15.18 -6.19 3.77
C LYS A 136 -16.69 -6.41 3.61
N ILE A 137 -17.51 -5.46 4.08
CA ILE A 137 -18.97 -5.50 3.97
C ILE A 137 -19.42 -5.39 2.50
N TYR A 138 -18.72 -4.58 1.70
CA TYR A 138 -19.02 -4.39 0.29
C TYR A 138 -18.64 -5.62 -0.56
N TYR A 139 -17.40 -6.10 -0.47
CA TYR A 139 -16.90 -7.20 -1.29
C TYR A 139 -17.34 -8.59 -0.80
N ARG A 140 -17.76 -8.72 0.47
CA ARG A 140 -18.29 -9.96 1.09
C ARG A 140 -17.46 -11.24 0.88
N GLY A 141 -16.18 -11.11 0.56
CA GLY A 141 -15.28 -12.24 0.32
C GLY A 141 -14.79 -12.91 1.61
N PRO A 142 -14.14 -14.09 1.52
CA PRO A 142 -13.45 -14.71 2.65
C PRO A 142 -12.33 -13.81 3.21
N TRP A 143 -11.95 -13.99 4.47
CA TRP A 143 -10.88 -13.18 5.10
C TRP A 143 -9.52 -13.46 4.47
N LEU A 144 -9.24 -14.73 4.21
CA LEU A 144 -8.06 -15.20 3.49
C LEU A 144 -8.53 -16.30 2.56
N LEU A 145 -8.21 -16.17 1.27
CA LEU A 145 -8.41 -17.24 0.31
C LEU A 145 -7.30 -18.27 0.47
N ASP A 146 -7.65 -19.55 0.35
CA ASP A 146 -6.68 -20.64 0.35
C ASP A 146 -5.67 -20.43 -0.78
N ALA A 147 -4.39 -20.64 -0.49
CA ALA A 147 -3.28 -20.42 -1.42
C ALA A 147 -3.42 -21.29 -2.69
N SER A 148 -4.06 -22.46 -2.56
CA SER A 148 -4.35 -23.36 -3.69
C SER A 148 -5.41 -22.78 -4.66
N LYS A 149 -6.31 -21.93 -4.18
CA LYS A 149 -7.44 -21.36 -4.94
C LYS A 149 -7.18 -19.94 -5.46
N ILE A 150 -6.01 -19.37 -5.15
CA ILE A 150 -5.63 -18.05 -5.66
C ILE A 150 -5.39 -18.18 -7.16
N ASP A 151 -6.19 -17.46 -7.93
CA ASP A 151 -6.04 -17.35 -9.38
C ASP A 151 -4.78 -16.54 -9.73
N LEU A 152 -3.89 -17.14 -10.52
CA LEU A 152 -2.61 -16.57 -10.94
C LEU A 152 -2.56 -16.32 -12.46
N ASP A 153 -3.61 -16.68 -13.21
CA ASP A 153 -3.57 -16.75 -14.67
C ASP A 153 -4.57 -15.83 -15.38
N SER A 154 -5.78 -15.60 -14.83
CA SER A 154 -6.88 -15.00 -15.63
C SER A 154 -6.62 -13.61 -16.20
N ASP A 155 -5.70 -12.82 -15.64
CA ASP A 155 -5.33 -11.48 -16.15
C ASP A 155 -3.81 -11.35 -16.36
N ARG A 156 -3.11 -12.48 -16.48
CA ARG A 156 -1.67 -12.46 -16.70
C ARG A 156 -1.36 -12.02 -18.13
N ARG A 157 -0.57 -10.95 -18.26
CA ARG A 157 0.06 -10.60 -19.54
C ARG A 157 1.19 -11.59 -19.83
N TRP A 158 1.07 -12.31 -20.93
CA TRP A 158 2.11 -13.18 -21.44
C TRP A 158 3.12 -12.32 -22.19
N TYR A 159 4.27 -12.06 -21.58
CA TYR A 159 5.40 -11.46 -22.27
C TYR A 159 5.98 -12.54 -23.18
N SER A 160 5.93 -12.34 -24.50
CA SER A 160 6.56 -13.25 -25.44
C SER A 160 8.08 -13.19 -25.27
N THR A 161 8.72 -14.33 -25.50
CA THR A 161 10.15 -14.61 -25.28
C THR A 161 11.10 -13.57 -25.91
N GLU A 162 10.65 -12.81 -26.91
CA GLU A 162 11.44 -11.75 -27.57
C GLU A 162 11.63 -10.51 -26.71
N GLU A 163 10.62 -10.08 -25.94
CA GLU A 163 10.74 -8.92 -25.05
C GLU A 163 11.64 -9.23 -23.83
N GLU A 164 11.60 -10.49 -23.35
CA GLU A 164 12.49 -11.00 -22.30
C GLU A 164 13.96 -10.97 -22.75
N GLN A 165 14.26 -11.42 -23.99
CA GLN A 165 15.62 -11.36 -24.55
C GLN A 165 16.14 -9.92 -24.72
N VAL A 166 15.26 -8.98 -25.10
CA VAL A 166 15.62 -7.55 -25.23
C VAL A 166 15.90 -6.92 -23.86
N GLN A 167 15.12 -7.26 -22.83
CA GLN A 167 15.34 -6.78 -21.45
C GLN A 167 16.60 -7.39 -20.83
N GLU A 168 16.87 -8.67 -21.06
CA GLU A 168 18.06 -9.36 -20.58
C GLU A 168 19.34 -8.81 -21.24
N LYS A 169 19.31 -8.52 -22.55
CA LYS A 169 20.39 -7.81 -23.26
C LYS A 169 20.63 -6.41 -22.69
N LYS A 170 19.58 -5.61 -22.45
CA LYS A 170 19.72 -4.26 -21.86
C LYS A 170 20.29 -4.31 -20.44
N SER A 171 19.85 -5.28 -19.63
CA SER A 171 20.38 -5.54 -18.27
C SER A 171 21.88 -5.90 -18.29
N THR A 172 22.29 -6.76 -19.23
CA THR A 172 23.68 -7.19 -19.37
C THR A 172 24.59 -6.06 -19.86
N ILE A 173 24.15 -5.29 -20.86
CA ILE A 173 24.87 -4.10 -21.36
C ILE A 173 25.06 -3.08 -20.24
N ARG A 174 24.02 -2.83 -19.42
CA ARG A 174 24.13 -1.91 -18.28
C ARG A 174 25.12 -2.38 -17.23
N LYS A 175 25.22 -3.70 -16.99
CA LYS A 175 26.22 -4.28 -16.06
C LYS A 175 27.65 -4.18 -16.58
N ILE A 176 27.84 -4.28 -17.90
CA ILE A 176 29.15 -4.12 -18.55
C ILE A 176 29.61 -2.66 -18.48
N TRP A 177 28.71 -1.71 -18.78
CA TRP A 177 28.98 -0.27 -18.66
C TRP A 177 29.24 0.20 -17.22
N ALA A 178 28.65 -0.45 -16.22
CA ALA A 178 28.92 -0.14 -14.81
C ALA A 178 30.24 -0.74 -14.29
N ARG A 179 30.92 -1.57 -15.09
CA ARG A 179 32.20 -2.22 -14.77
C ARG A 179 33.38 -1.70 -15.59
N MET A 180 33.12 -0.82 -16.57
CA MET A 180 34.11 -0.12 -17.40
C MET A 180 34.26 1.30 -16.89
#